data_AF-A0A149TNM7-F1
#
_entry.id   AF-A0A149TNM7-F1
#
_cell.length_a   1.000
_cell.length_b   1.000
_cell.length_c   1.000
_cell.angle_alpha   90.00
_cell.angle_beta   90.00
_cell.angle_gamma   90.00
#
_symmetry.space_group_name_H-M   'P 1'
#
loop_
_entity.id
_entity.type
_entity.pdbx_description
1 polymer ?
#
loop_
_entity_poly.entity_id
_entity_poly.type
_entity_poly.pdbx_seq_one_letter_code
_entity_poly.pdbx_strand_id
1 'polypeptide(L)'
;RSATRTIAQITDNRGEADAGTPSYYGKGQGVASSMALHGRRYCSQEDVTAGLCSALSRLPNADQRAISLFGQDTLSADGGVDAANDYSTTLIQPVAPAALRGEQLTSTSGREAALRRRAYNARMSLSRYVLNFITSLEIPSINLTDVQKTEMQAEGMTAADQASWLTSMSLEVNRRVSGVTWNKNLQQMPPASVMREIAVEQAQANYLALQNYRLQMFQASLAATRVAQHEEENNGDRIAPIPSPNVNPGG
;
A
#
# COMPACT_ATOMS: atom_id res chain seq x y z
N ARG A 1 -9.12 -10.54 4.75
CA ARG A 1 -8.62 -11.55 3.78
C ARG A 1 -9.24 -11.39 2.39
N SER A 2 -10.54 -11.09 2.23
CA SER A 2 -11.13 -10.82 0.90
C SER A 2 -10.56 -9.56 0.23
N ALA A 3 -10.49 -8.44 0.96
CA ALA A 3 -9.97 -7.17 0.43
C ALA A 3 -8.50 -7.28 -0.04
N THR A 4 -7.62 -7.86 0.78
CA THR A 4 -6.21 -8.11 0.42
C THR A 4 -6.08 -8.87 -0.90
N ARG A 5 -6.88 -9.93 -1.09
CA ARG A 5 -6.89 -10.74 -2.30
C ARG A 5 -7.34 -9.94 -3.53
N THR A 6 -8.41 -9.15 -3.39
CA THR A 6 -8.91 -8.31 -4.48
C THR A 6 -7.87 -7.29 -4.92
N ILE A 7 -7.21 -6.61 -3.97
CA ILE A 7 -6.15 -5.65 -4.29
C ILE A 7 -4.99 -6.37 -4.99
N ALA A 8 -4.56 -7.53 -4.46
CA ALA A 8 -3.47 -8.31 -5.04
C ALA A 8 -3.71 -8.71 -6.50
N GLN A 9 -4.93 -9.16 -6.84
CA GLN A 9 -5.27 -9.53 -8.22
C GLN A 9 -5.12 -8.37 -9.21
N ILE A 10 -5.37 -7.13 -8.77
CA ILE A 10 -5.24 -5.94 -9.63
C ILE A 10 -3.77 -5.52 -9.72
N THR A 11 -3.04 -5.55 -8.61
CA THR A 11 -1.65 -5.05 -8.55
C THR A 11 -0.64 -6.00 -9.16
N ASP A 12 -0.84 -7.31 -9.03
CA ASP A 12 0.12 -8.32 -9.50
C ASP A 12 0.20 -8.29 -11.02
N ASN A 13 -0.94 -8.30 -11.71
CA ASN A 13 -1.01 -8.19 -13.17
C ASN A 13 -0.19 -6.99 -13.70
N ARG A 14 -0.31 -5.83 -13.02
CA ARG A 14 0.39 -4.59 -13.38
C ARG A 14 1.91 -4.73 -13.34
N GLY A 15 2.44 -5.48 -12.38
CA GLY A 15 3.89 -5.61 -12.23
C GLY A 15 4.54 -6.88 -12.75
N GLU A 16 3.75 -7.88 -13.12
CA GLU A 16 4.24 -9.05 -13.83
C GLU A 16 4.35 -8.81 -15.34
N ALA A 17 3.83 -7.66 -15.82
CA ALA A 17 3.74 -7.27 -17.22
C ALA A 17 2.86 -8.25 -18.02
N ASP A 18 1.70 -8.61 -17.46
CA ASP A 18 0.75 -9.51 -18.11
C ASP A 18 0.14 -8.90 -19.38
N ALA A 19 -0.38 -9.76 -20.26
CA ALA A 19 -1.03 -9.34 -21.50
C ALA A 19 -2.11 -8.28 -21.22
N GLY A 20 -2.07 -7.19 -22.00
CA GLY A 20 -2.96 -6.04 -21.82
C GLY A 20 -2.42 -4.94 -20.87
N THR A 21 -1.27 -5.16 -20.21
CA THR A 21 -0.61 -4.10 -19.44
C THR A 21 0.39 -3.30 -20.30
N PRO A 22 0.68 -2.03 -20.00
CA PRO A 22 1.66 -1.24 -20.76
C PRO A 22 3.05 -1.88 -20.78
N SER A 23 3.53 -2.37 -19.63
CA SER A 23 4.85 -2.99 -19.49
C SER A 23 4.97 -4.31 -20.26
N TYR A 24 3.86 -4.97 -20.58
CA TYR A 24 3.86 -6.12 -21.49
C TYR A 24 4.46 -5.72 -22.83
N TYR A 25 4.04 -4.58 -23.39
CA TYR A 25 4.46 -4.09 -24.70
C TYR A 25 5.87 -3.49 -24.71
N GLY A 26 6.41 -3.14 -23.55
CA GLY A 26 7.80 -2.74 -23.38
C GLY A 26 8.01 -1.80 -22.19
N LYS A 27 9.28 -1.66 -21.79
CA LYS A 27 9.68 -0.78 -20.67
C LYS A 27 9.28 0.68 -20.93
N GLY A 28 9.44 1.16 -22.16
CA GLY A 28 9.07 2.54 -22.54
C GLY A 28 7.57 2.81 -22.39
N GLN A 29 6.72 1.86 -22.78
CA GLN A 29 5.27 1.92 -22.61
C GLN A 29 4.89 1.88 -21.12
N GLY A 30 5.58 1.07 -20.31
CA GLY A 30 5.45 1.07 -18.85
C GLY A 30 5.77 2.43 -18.22
N VAL A 31 6.93 3.02 -18.58
CA VAL A 31 7.34 4.36 -18.13
C VAL A 31 6.30 5.40 -18.53
N ALA A 32 5.92 5.45 -19.81
CA ALA A 32 4.96 6.42 -20.33
C ALA A 32 3.60 6.31 -19.62
N SER A 33 3.12 5.08 -19.38
CA SER A 33 1.87 4.87 -18.66
C SER A 33 1.96 5.28 -17.18
N SER A 34 3.09 5.05 -16.53
CA SER A 34 3.30 5.46 -15.14
C SER A 34 3.31 6.99 -15.02
N MET A 35 4.04 7.66 -15.91
CA MET A 35 4.06 9.14 -15.99
C MET A 35 2.68 9.73 -16.33
N ALA A 36 1.96 9.11 -17.27
CA ALA A 36 0.60 9.54 -17.62
C ALA A 36 -0.39 9.36 -16.45
N LEU A 37 -0.24 8.29 -15.67
CA LEU A 37 -1.04 8.06 -14.47
C LEU A 37 -0.79 9.17 -13.44
N HIS A 38 0.48 9.48 -13.17
CA HIS A 38 0.88 10.56 -12.28
C HIS A 38 0.30 11.90 -12.73
N GLY A 39 0.56 12.31 -13.98
CA GLY A 39 0.06 13.59 -14.50
C GLY A 39 -1.47 13.71 -14.48
N ARG A 40 -2.20 12.58 -14.58
CA ARG A 40 -3.67 12.56 -14.51
C ARG A 40 -4.21 12.64 -13.08
N ARG A 41 -3.55 12.03 -12.10
CA ARG A 41 -4.12 11.80 -10.75
C ARG A 41 -3.44 12.61 -9.64
N TYR A 42 -2.15 12.90 -9.80
CA TYR A 42 -1.27 13.30 -8.70
C TYR A 42 -0.38 14.50 -9.05
N CYS A 43 -0.71 15.22 -10.12
CA CYS A 43 0.06 16.37 -10.55
C CYS A 43 0.27 17.40 -9.42
N SER A 44 1.52 17.78 -9.20
CA SER A 44 1.95 18.74 -8.19
C SER A 44 2.07 20.17 -8.72
N GLN A 45 2.34 21.13 -7.83
CA GLN A 45 2.55 22.51 -8.25
C GLN A 45 3.85 22.65 -9.07
N GLU A 46 4.86 21.86 -8.72
CA GLU A 46 6.13 21.77 -9.44
C GLU A 46 5.90 21.24 -10.87
N ASP A 47 5.07 20.22 -11.04
CA ASP A 47 4.75 19.65 -12.35
C ASP A 47 4.00 20.65 -13.25
N VAL A 48 3.02 21.38 -12.68
CA VAL A 48 2.31 22.45 -13.39
C VAL A 48 3.28 23.55 -13.82
N THR A 49 4.18 23.96 -12.92
CA THR A 49 5.17 25.00 -13.19
C THR A 49 6.17 24.55 -14.27
N ALA A 50 6.50 23.26 -14.30
CA ALA A 50 7.35 22.65 -15.32
C ALA A 50 6.63 22.36 -16.65
N GLY A 51 5.32 22.64 -16.75
CA GLY A 51 4.52 22.37 -17.95
C GLY A 51 4.21 20.89 -18.19
N LEU A 52 4.37 20.04 -17.18
CA LEU A 52 4.10 18.60 -17.24
C LEU A 52 2.61 18.28 -17.09
N CYS A 53 1.83 19.18 -16.49
CA CYS A 53 0.37 19.10 -16.49
C CYS A 53 -0.28 20.48 -16.59
N SER A 54 -1.57 20.49 -16.93
CA SER A 54 -2.36 21.72 -17.08
C SER A 54 -2.93 22.28 -15.78
N ALA A 55 -3.03 21.47 -14.71
CA ALA A 55 -3.61 21.89 -13.43
C ALA A 55 -3.14 21.02 -12.26
N LEU A 56 -3.19 21.59 -11.05
CA LEU A 56 -2.90 20.90 -9.80
C LEU A 56 -3.95 19.81 -9.54
N SER A 57 -3.50 18.62 -9.16
CA SER A 57 -4.39 17.53 -8.76
C SER A 57 -4.90 17.70 -7.34
N ARG A 58 -6.04 17.08 -7.01
CA ARG A 58 -6.62 17.09 -5.66
C ARG A 58 -5.70 16.42 -4.62
N LEU A 59 -4.97 15.38 -5.04
CA LEU A 59 -4.05 14.61 -4.21
C LEU A 59 -2.62 14.73 -4.77
N PRO A 60 -1.97 15.90 -4.72
CA PRO A 60 -0.68 16.10 -5.37
C PRO A 60 0.39 15.20 -4.74
N ASN A 61 1.19 14.54 -5.58
CA ASN A 61 2.25 13.60 -5.22
C ASN A 61 1.79 12.42 -4.33
N ALA A 62 0.50 12.08 -4.35
CA ALA A 62 -0.01 11.05 -3.47
C ALA A 62 0.48 9.64 -3.86
N ASP A 63 0.99 9.44 -5.07
CA ASP A 63 1.69 8.22 -5.50
C ASP A 63 3.17 8.16 -5.10
N GLN A 64 3.70 9.19 -4.42
CA GLN A 64 5.12 9.26 -4.02
C GLN A 64 5.29 9.50 -2.52
N ARG A 65 4.24 9.95 -1.82
CA ARG A 65 4.29 10.29 -0.41
C ARG A 65 3.81 9.15 0.47
N ALA A 66 4.63 8.77 1.45
CA ALA A 66 4.30 7.74 2.44
C ALA A 66 3.01 8.01 3.22
N ILE A 67 2.63 9.29 3.36
CA ILE A 67 1.37 9.70 4.02
C ILE A 67 0.13 9.15 3.31
N SER A 68 0.21 8.78 2.03
CA SER A 68 -0.91 8.16 1.31
C SER A 68 -1.25 6.76 1.80
N LEU A 69 -0.27 6.07 2.40
CA LEU A 69 -0.47 4.77 3.04
C LEU A 69 -0.58 4.95 4.55
N PHE A 70 0.34 5.69 5.19
CA PHE A 70 0.44 5.71 6.66
C PHE A 70 -0.12 6.98 7.33
N GLY A 71 -0.75 7.88 6.58
CA GLY A 71 -1.20 9.16 7.11
C GLY A 71 -2.50 9.10 7.90
N GLN A 72 -3.30 8.06 7.69
CA GLN A 72 -4.64 7.90 8.28
C GLN A 72 -4.87 6.41 8.55
N ASP A 73 -5.56 6.08 9.64
CA ASP A 73 -5.93 4.68 9.91
C ASP A 73 -7.08 4.19 9.01
N THR A 74 -7.95 5.10 8.54
CA THR A 74 -8.97 4.80 7.52
C THR A 74 -8.68 5.62 6.27
N LEU A 75 -8.48 4.95 5.14
CA LEU A 75 -8.29 5.60 3.85
C LEU A 75 -9.60 6.24 3.38
N SER A 76 -9.50 7.48 2.91
CA SER A 76 -10.66 8.22 2.40
C SER A 76 -11.28 7.54 1.18
N ALA A 77 -12.61 7.54 1.12
CA ALA A 77 -13.37 7.14 -0.05
C ALA A 77 -13.08 8.04 -1.27
N ASP A 78 -12.59 9.26 -1.03
CA ASP A 78 -12.16 10.19 -2.07
C ASP A 78 -10.77 9.83 -2.60
N GLY A 79 -10.61 8.62 -3.14
CA GLY A 79 -9.39 8.17 -3.84
C GLY A 79 -8.19 7.84 -2.94
N GLY A 80 -8.37 7.75 -1.61
CA GLY A 80 -7.30 7.37 -0.68
C GLY A 80 -6.77 5.96 -0.92
N VAL A 81 -7.68 5.00 -1.21
CA VAL A 81 -7.30 3.62 -1.55
C VAL A 81 -6.48 3.54 -2.83
N ASP A 82 -6.88 4.28 -3.86
CA ASP A 82 -6.13 4.37 -5.12
C ASP A 82 -4.75 5.00 -4.90
N ALA A 83 -4.67 6.09 -4.11
CA ALA A 83 -3.40 6.73 -3.77
C ALA A 83 -2.46 5.82 -2.97
N ALA A 84 -2.97 5.11 -1.96
CA ALA A 84 -2.18 4.13 -1.19
C ALA A 84 -1.64 3.00 -2.08
N ASN A 85 -2.45 2.52 -3.01
CA ASN A 85 -2.07 1.47 -3.95
C ASN A 85 -1.06 1.94 -5.01
N ASP A 86 -1.27 3.14 -5.56
CA ASP A 86 -0.36 3.76 -6.53
C ASP A 86 0.98 4.10 -5.86
N TYR A 87 0.97 4.63 -4.63
CA TYR A 87 2.17 4.80 -3.80
C TYR A 87 2.90 3.47 -3.56
N SER A 88 2.17 2.43 -3.16
CA SER A 88 2.75 1.11 -2.93
C SER A 88 3.44 0.59 -4.18
N THR A 89 2.86 0.80 -5.35
CA THR A 89 3.49 0.38 -6.60
C THR A 89 4.69 1.24 -6.96
N THR A 90 4.62 2.57 -6.81
CA THR A 90 5.77 3.45 -7.03
C THR A 90 6.94 3.10 -6.13
N LEU A 91 6.64 2.72 -4.87
CA LEU A 91 7.64 2.37 -3.87
C LEU A 91 8.44 1.11 -4.21
N ILE A 92 7.80 0.08 -4.79
CA ILE A 92 8.44 -1.24 -4.95
C ILE A 92 8.64 -1.67 -6.41
N GLN A 93 7.86 -1.16 -7.35
CA GLN A 93 7.99 -1.54 -8.75
C GLN A 93 7.23 -0.55 -9.66
N PRO A 94 7.75 0.67 -9.85
CA PRO A 94 7.08 1.69 -10.66
C PRO A 94 6.95 1.26 -12.13
N VAL A 95 7.90 0.46 -12.63
CA VAL A 95 7.89 -0.08 -13.99
C VAL A 95 8.32 -1.55 -13.96
N ALA A 96 7.45 -2.43 -14.43
CA ALA A 96 7.80 -3.83 -14.58
C ALA A 96 8.83 -4.03 -15.71
N PRO A 97 9.81 -4.95 -15.53
CA PRO A 97 10.63 -5.40 -16.64
C PRO A 97 9.74 -5.95 -17.78
N ALA A 98 10.20 -5.78 -19.02
CA ALA A 98 9.45 -6.19 -20.20
C ALA A 98 9.24 -7.70 -20.25
N ALA A 99 8.13 -8.14 -20.85
CA ALA A 99 7.87 -9.56 -21.06
C ALA A 99 8.88 -10.19 -22.04
N LEU A 100 9.37 -11.38 -21.73
CA LEU A 100 10.17 -12.20 -22.65
C LEU A 100 9.27 -12.85 -23.70
N ARG A 101 9.66 -12.85 -24.98
CA ARG A 101 8.80 -13.32 -26.09
C ARG A 101 9.57 -14.09 -27.17
N GLY A 102 8.87 -14.99 -27.86
CA GLY A 102 9.36 -15.64 -29.08
C GLY A 102 10.72 -16.32 -28.91
N GLU A 103 11.69 -15.96 -29.76
CA GLU A 103 13.06 -16.49 -29.73
C GLU A 103 13.81 -16.20 -28.41
N GLN A 104 13.38 -15.19 -27.65
CA GLN A 104 13.91 -14.90 -26.32
C GLN A 104 13.49 -15.94 -25.27
N LEU A 105 12.59 -16.87 -25.59
CA LEU A 105 12.19 -17.97 -24.70
C LEU A 105 12.70 -19.34 -25.19
N THR A 106 13.03 -19.47 -26.48
CA THR A 106 13.39 -20.76 -27.07
C THR A 106 14.89 -21.06 -26.99
N SER A 107 15.75 -20.04 -26.88
CA SER A 107 17.19 -20.17 -26.65
C SER A 107 17.54 -20.56 -25.20
N THR A 108 18.71 -21.17 -24.98
CA THR A 108 19.19 -21.53 -23.63
C THR A 108 19.32 -20.30 -22.72
N SER A 109 19.93 -19.22 -23.24
CA SER A 109 20.03 -17.94 -22.52
C SER A 109 18.65 -17.33 -22.24
N GLY A 110 17.70 -17.48 -23.17
CA GLY A 110 16.32 -17.08 -23.00
C GLY A 110 15.58 -17.82 -21.89
N ARG A 111 15.80 -19.14 -21.78
CA ARG A 111 15.25 -19.96 -20.70
C ARG A 111 15.82 -19.59 -19.33
N GLU A 112 17.12 -19.29 -19.26
CA GLU A 112 17.74 -18.78 -18.03
C GLU A 112 17.17 -17.41 -17.63
N ALA A 113 17.00 -16.50 -18.59
CA ALA A 113 16.36 -15.21 -18.36
C ALA A 113 14.91 -15.40 -17.88
N ALA A 114 14.17 -16.37 -18.42
CA ALA A 114 12.81 -16.68 -17.99
C ALA A 114 12.75 -17.21 -16.55
N LEU A 115 13.71 -18.04 -16.13
CA LEU A 115 13.82 -18.49 -14.75
C LEU A 115 14.10 -17.32 -13.79
N ARG A 116 15.02 -16.42 -14.16
CA ARG A 116 15.30 -15.20 -13.38
C ARG A 116 14.07 -14.30 -13.29
N ARG A 117 13.35 -14.12 -14.40
CA ARG A 117 12.10 -13.34 -14.46
C ARG A 117 11.02 -13.93 -13.53
N ARG A 118 10.87 -15.25 -13.47
CA ARG A 118 9.94 -15.91 -12.54
C ARG A 118 10.31 -15.65 -11.09
N ALA A 119 11.59 -15.78 -10.75
CA ALA A 119 12.08 -15.51 -9.39
C ALA A 119 11.87 -14.04 -9.00
N TYR A 120 12.12 -13.12 -9.92
CA TYR A 120 11.82 -11.70 -9.77
C TYR A 120 10.33 -11.44 -9.51
N ASN A 121 9.45 -11.95 -10.38
CA ASN A 121 8.00 -11.77 -10.25
C ASN A 121 7.49 -12.31 -8.89
N ALA A 122 7.96 -13.48 -8.47
CA ALA A 122 7.57 -14.06 -7.18
C ALA A 122 7.94 -13.16 -5.98
N ARG A 123 9.13 -12.53 -6.01
CA ARG A 123 9.57 -11.60 -4.96
C ARG A 123 8.84 -10.27 -4.99
N MET A 124 8.53 -9.76 -6.18
CA MET A 124 7.72 -8.55 -6.34
C MET A 124 6.28 -8.79 -5.90
N SER A 125 5.70 -9.94 -6.24
CA SER A 125 4.37 -10.35 -5.78
C SER A 125 4.32 -10.46 -4.26
N LEU A 126 5.32 -11.05 -3.60
CA LEU A 126 5.39 -11.05 -2.13
C LEU A 126 5.46 -9.63 -1.55
N SER A 127 6.32 -8.77 -2.10
CA SER A 127 6.51 -7.39 -1.65
C SER A 127 5.21 -6.59 -1.78
N ARG A 128 4.50 -6.76 -2.91
CA ARG A 128 3.16 -6.21 -3.13
C ARG A 128 2.16 -6.73 -2.12
N TYR A 129 2.12 -8.03 -1.90
CA TYR A 129 1.14 -8.65 -1.02
C TYR A 129 1.24 -8.11 0.41
N VAL A 130 2.45 -7.83 0.89
CA VAL A 130 2.67 -7.16 2.18
C VAL A 130 2.04 -5.76 2.21
N LEU A 131 2.28 -4.93 1.19
CA LEU A 131 1.70 -3.59 1.13
C LEU A 131 0.18 -3.64 0.95
N ASN A 132 -0.33 -4.54 0.11
CA ASN A 132 -1.76 -4.77 -0.07
C ASN A 132 -2.45 -5.24 1.21
N PHE A 133 -1.74 -6.02 2.04
CA PHE A 133 -2.23 -6.39 3.36
C PHE A 133 -2.39 -5.16 4.24
N ILE A 134 -1.39 -4.28 4.30
CA ILE A 134 -1.44 -3.03 5.06
C ILE A 134 -2.59 -2.14 4.57
N THR A 135 -2.65 -1.85 3.27
CA THR A 135 -3.74 -1.08 2.65
C THR A 135 -5.11 -1.67 3.01
N SER A 136 -5.23 -3.01 3.03
CA SER A 136 -6.50 -3.67 3.34
C SER A 136 -6.98 -3.50 4.79
N LEU A 137 -6.08 -3.20 5.73
CA LEU A 137 -6.44 -2.90 7.13
C LEU A 137 -7.04 -1.52 7.27
N GLU A 138 -6.77 -0.64 6.31
CA GLU A 138 -7.14 0.78 6.31
C GLU A 138 -8.38 1.07 5.43
N ILE A 139 -8.88 0.07 4.70
CA ILE A 139 -10.11 0.22 3.90
C ILE A 139 -11.34 0.26 4.82
N PRO A 140 -12.27 1.22 4.61
CA PRO A 140 -13.52 1.30 5.36
C PRO A 140 -14.37 0.06 5.09
N SER A 141 -14.40 -0.87 6.06
CA SER A 141 -15.01 -2.19 5.89
C SER A 141 -15.72 -2.71 7.13
N ILE A 142 -15.64 -1.99 8.25
CA ILE A 142 -16.20 -2.38 9.54
C ILE A 142 -17.23 -1.36 9.98
N ASN A 143 -18.44 -1.84 10.28
CA ASN A 143 -19.47 -1.02 10.91
C ASN A 143 -19.04 -0.69 12.35
N LEU A 144 -19.04 0.59 12.69
CA LEU A 144 -18.72 1.04 14.04
C LEU A 144 -19.91 0.88 14.98
N THR A 145 -19.63 0.46 16.20
CA THR A 145 -20.61 0.47 17.30
C THR A 145 -20.87 1.90 17.80
N ASP A 146 -21.98 2.14 18.49
CA ASP A 146 -22.29 3.46 19.05
C ASP A 146 -21.21 3.97 20.01
N VAL A 147 -20.59 3.06 20.76
CA VAL A 147 -19.46 3.37 21.65
C VAL A 147 -18.25 3.86 20.85
N GLN A 148 -17.94 3.19 19.74
CA GLN A 148 -16.84 3.61 18.86
C GLN A 148 -17.14 4.92 18.16
N LYS A 149 -18.38 5.16 17.73
CA LYS A 149 -18.79 6.45 17.15
C LYS A 149 -18.65 7.60 18.16
N THR A 150 -18.99 7.33 19.42
CA THR A 150 -18.82 8.29 20.52
C THR A 150 -17.34 8.59 20.75
N GLU A 151 -16.48 7.56 20.79
CA GLU A 151 -15.04 7.77 20.93
C GLU A 151 -14.47 8.53 19.73
N MET A 152 -14.91 8.22 18.51
CA MET A 152 -14.48 8.89 17.29
C MET A 152 -14.75 10.40 17.35
N GLN A 153 -15.90 10.81 17.90
CA GLN A 153 -16.19 12.22 18.18
C GLN A 153 -15.31 12.80 19.29
N ALA A 154 -15.04 12.02 20.34
CA ALA A 154 -14.17 12.43 21.44
C ALA A 154 -12.71 12.66 20.98
N GLU A 155 -12.26 11.91 19.98
CA GLU A 155 -10.97 12.09 19.31
C GLU A 155 -10.96 13.24 18.28
N GLY A 156 -12.08 13.96 18.12
CA GLY A 156 -12.21 15.09 17.20
C GLY A 156 -12.39 14.69 15.74
N MET A 157 -12.72 13.42 15.47
CA MET A 157 -13.01 12.93 14.13
C MET A 157 -14.50 13.08 13.79
N THR A 158 -14.81 13.19 12.50
CA THR A 158 -16.21 13.13 12.03
C THR A 158 -16.78 11.73 12.27
N ALA A 159 -17.90 11.65 12.97
CA ALA A 159 -18.58 10.37 13.18
C ALA A 159 -18.94 9.71 11.84
N ALA A 160 -18.58 8.44 11.69
CA ALA A 160 -18.88 7.64 10.52
C ALA A 160 -19.54 6.32 10.94
N ASP A 161 -20.38 5.76 10.06
CA ASP A 161 -20.98 4.44 10.30
C ASP A 161 -20.00 3.30 10.02
N GLN A 162 -19.03 3.54 9.13
CA GLN A 162 -18.02 2.59 8.75
C GLN A 162 -16.62 3.18 8.88
N ALA A 163 -15.69 2.34 9.34
CA ALA A 163 -14.27 2.65 9.37
C ALA A 163 -13.46 1.41 9.02
N SER A 164 -12.14 1.58 8.99
CA SER A 164 -11.22 0.49 8.78
C SER A 164 -11.07 -0.40 10.01
N TRP A 165 -10.43 -1.57 9.83
CA TRP A 165 -10.04 -2.41 10.96
C TRP A 165 -9.08 -1.68 11.88
N LEU A 166 -8.13 -0.91 11.33
CA LEU A 166 -7.13 -0.20 12.11
C LEU A 166 -7.76 0.94 12.93
N THR A 167 -8.69 1.69 12.36
CA THR A 167 -9.44 2.72 13.10
C THR A 167 -10.31 2.10 14.18
N SER A 168 -11.06 1.03 13.85
CA SER A 168 -11.89 0.31 14.83
C SER A 168 -11.08 -0.17 16.04
N MET A 169 -9.90 -0.76 15.81
CA MET A 169 -8.99 -1.19 16.87
C MET A 169 -8.42 0.00 17.67
N SER A 170 -8.10 1.10 17.00
CA SER A 170 -7.56 2.30 17.65
C SER A 170 -8.60 2.94 18.56
N LEU A 171 -9.84 3.09 18.11
CA LEU A 171 -10.96 3.58 18.93
C LEU A 171 -11.21 2.68 20.16
N GLU A 172 -11.12 1.35 20.00
CA GLU A 172 -11.29 0.41 21.11
C GLU A 172 -10.19 0.49 22.17
N VAL A 173 -8.97 0.82 21.75
CA VAL A 173 -7.81 1.01 22.63
C VAL A 173 -7.90 2.37 23.31
N ASN A 174 -8.07 3.44 22.53
CA ASN A 174 -8.03 4.82 23.01
C ASN A 174 -9.14 5.12 24.02
N ARG A 175 -10.36 4.60 23.79
CA ARG A 175 -11.47 4.75 24.75
C ARG A 175 -11.17 4.21 26.16
N ARG A 176 -10.18 3.33 26.30
CA ARG A 176 -9.75 2.73 27.58
C ARG A 176 -8.49 3.36 28.15
N VAL A 177 -7.86 4.29 27.43
CA VAL A 177 -6.65 5.00 27.89
C VAL A 177 -6.98 6.47 28.14
N SER A 178 -7.53 7.15 27.13
CA SER A 178 -7.88 8.57 27.18
C SER A 178 -9.37 8.84 27.42
N GLY A 179 -10.22 7.81 27.30
CA GLY A 179 -11.67 7.97 27.43
C GLY A 179 -12.12 8.43 28.82
N VAL A 180 -12.75 9.60 28.91
CA VAL A 180 -13.24 10.18 30.18
C VAL A 180 -14.31 9.30 30.83
N THR A 181 -15.21 8.73 30.02
CA THR A 181 -16.27 7.83 30.49
C THR A 181 -15.71 6.54 31.09
N TRP A 182 -14.69 5.94 30.45
CA TRP A 182 -14.06 4.73 30.98
C TRP A 182 -13.36 5.02 32.31
N ASN A 183 -12.60 6.12 32.40
CA ASN A 183 -11.94 6.53 33.64
C ASN A 183 -12.93 6.78 34.78
N LYS A 184 -14.07 7.42 34.50
CA LYS A 184 -15.15 7.62 35.47
C LYS A 184 -15.73 6.29 35.97
N ASN A 185 -16.03 5.36 35.06
CA ASN A 185 -16.56 4.04 35.40
C ASN A 185 -15.55 3.21 36.19
N LEU A 186 -14.26 3.33 35.85
CA LEU A 186 -13.18 2.66 36.54
C LEU A 186 -13.11 3.06 38.02
N GLN A 187 -13.23 4.36 38.34
CA GLN A 187 -13.23 4.83 39.73
C GLN A 187 -14.35 4.24 40.58
N GLN A 188 -15.45 3.81 39.95
CA GLN A 188 -16.63 3.25 40.61
C GLN A 188 -16.56 1.72 40.79
N MET A 189 -15.50 1.04 40.32
CA MET A 189 -15.38 -0.42 40.32
C MET A 189 -15.00 -1.02 41.70
N PRO A 190 -15.81 -1.90 42.32
CA PRO A 190 -15.44 -2.65 43.54
C PRO A 190 -14.94 -4.09 43.21
N PRO A 191 -14.01 -4.69 43.98
CA PRO A 191 -13.19 -4.10 45.03
C PRO A 191 -12.16 -3.13 44.44
N ALA A 192 -12.06 -1.98 45.10
CA ALA A 192 -11.54 -0.74 44.55
C ALA A 192 -10.10 -0.81 44.01
N SER A 193 -9.12 -1.31 44.76
CA SER A 193 -7.71 -1.12 44.35
C SER A 193 -7.24 -2.09 43.26
N VAL A 194 -7.28 -3.40 43.52
CA VAL A 194 -6.64 -4.39 42.64
C VAL A 194 -7.30 -4.48 41.26
N MET A 195 -8.63 -4.48 41.18
CA MET A 195 -9.34 -4.58 39.90
C MET A 195 -9.12 -3.35 39.02
N ARG A 196 -8.96 -2.16 39.62
CA ARG A 196 -8.65 -0.95 38.88
C ARG A 196 -7.25 -0.99 38.30
N GLU A 197 -6.25 -1.38 39.10
CA GLU A 197 -4.88 -1.53 38.61
C GLU A 197 -4.82 -2.55 37.46
N ILE A 198 -5.49 -3.70 37.61
CA ILE A 198 -5.57 -4.71 36.53
C ILE A 198 -6.17 -4.12 35.24
N ALA A 199 -7.25 -3.35 35.35
CA ALA A 199 -7.90 -2.76 34.18
C ALA A 199 -7.03 -1.66 33.52
N VAL A 200 -6.30 -0.86 34.30
CA VAL A 200 -5.34 0.13 33.79
C VAL A 200 -4.17 -0.56 33.08
N GLU A 201 -3.57 -1.57 33.71
CA GLU A 201 -2.48 -2.35 33.12
C GLU A 201 -2.91 -3.03 31.82
N GLN A 202 -4.13 -3.58 31.76
CA GLN A 202 -4.68 -4.14 30.53
C GLN A 202 -4.89 -3.08 29.44
N ALA A 203 -5.36 -1.89 29.78
CA ALA A 203 -5.52 -0.80 28.82
C ALA A 203 -4.16 -0.34 28.24
N GLN A 204 -3.16 -0.17 29.11
CA GLN A 204 -1.80 0.19 28.72
C GLN A 204 -1.14 -0.91 27.86
N ALA A 205 -1.30 -2.18 28.24
CA ALA A 205 -0.80 -3.31 27.46
C ALA A 205 -1.41 -3.35 26.04
N ASN A 206 -2.71 -3.11 25.92
CA ASN A 206 -3.39 -3.05 24.61
C ASN A 206 -2.92 -1.86 23.78
N TYR A 207 -2.68 -0.70 24.41
CA TYR A 207 -2.11 0.46 23.75
C TYR A 207 -0.71 0.19 23.20
N LEU A 208 0.18 -0.38 24.03
CA LEU A 208 1.51 -0.78 23.60
C LEU A 208 1.46 -1.82 22.48
N ALA A 209 0.53 -2.79 22.55
CA ALA A 209 0.33 -3.77 21.49
C ALA A 209 -0.07 -3.11 20.16
N LEU A 210 -0.97 -2.12 20.18
CA LEU A 210 -1.35 -1.35 18.99
C LEU A 210 -0.18 -0.56 18.41
N GLN A 211 0.61 0.12 19.25
CA GLN A 211 1.79 0.86 18.76
C GLN A 211 2.84 -0.09 18.16
N ASN A 212 3.09 -1.23 18.81
CA ASN A 212 3.98 -2.26 18.27
C ASN A 212 3.46 -2.84 16.95
N TYR A 213 2.15 -3.02 16.81
CA TYR A 213 1.54 -3.46 15.55
C TYR A 213 1.79 -2.45 14.42
N ARG A 214 1.63 -1.15 14.68
CA ARG A 214 1.96 -0.08 13.71
C ARG A 214 3.45 -0.09 13.33
N LEU A 215 4.34 -0.22 14.32
CA LEU A 215 5.78 -0.36 14.07
C LEU A 215 6.10 -1.58 13.19
N GLN A 216 5.44 -2.71 13.39
CA GLN A 216 5.60 -3.90 12.55
C GLN A 216 5.13 -3.65 11.11
N MET A 217 4.06 -2.88 10.89
CA MET A 217 3.63 -2.50 9.53
C MET A 217 4.68 -1.65 8.82
N PHE A 218 5.30 -0.68 9.51
CA PHE A 218 6.41 0.10 8.96
C PHE A 218 7.62 -0.78 8.63
N GLN A 219 8.01 -1.67 9.55
CA GLN A 219 9.14 -2.59 9.34
C GLN A 219 8.89 -3.54 8.17
N ALA A 220 7.69 -4.10 8.05
CA ALA A 220 7.30 -4.97 6.94
C ALA A 220 7.37 -4.24 5.59
N SER A 221 6.95 -2.97 5.56
CA SER A 221 7.00 -2.14 4.35
C SER A 221 8.42 -1.80 3.94
N LEU A 222 9.29 -1.48 4.90
CA LEU A 222 10.72 -1.29 4.64
C LEU A 222 11.38 -2.57 4.13
N ALA A 223 11.02 -3.73 4.69
CA ALA A 223 11.52 -5.02 4.22
C ALA A 223 11.05 -5.34 2.80
N ALA A 224 9.78 -5.11 2.47
CA ALA A 224 9.24 -5.24 1.11
C ALA A 224 9.97 -4.32 0.13
N THR A 225 10.23 -3.07 0.53
CA THR A 225 10.98 -2.09 -0.28
C THR A 225 12.41 -2.54 -0.53
N ARG A 226 13.10 -3.11 0.47
CA ARG A 226 14.46 -3.64 0.30
C ARG A 226 14.51 -4.81 -0.65
N VAL A 227 13.53 -5.71 -0.60
CA VAL A 227 13.40 -6.82 -1.56
C VAL A 227 13.24 -6.26 -2.97
N ALA A 228 12.38 -5.27 -3.14
CA ALA A 228 12.22 -4.56 -4.41
C ALA A 228 13.50 -3.94 -4.95
N GLN A 229 14.17 -3.10 -4.14
CA GLN A 229 15.42 -2.44 -4.52
C GLN A 229 16.50 -3.44 -4.92
N HIS A 230 16.68 -4.50 -4.14
CA HIS A 230 17.65 -5.55 -4.44
C HIS A 230 17.38 -6.24 -5.80
N GLU A 231 16.12 -6.46 -6.12
CA GLU A 231 15.70 -7.09 -7.36
C GLU A 231 15.77 -6.14 -8.57
N GLU A 232 15.55 -4.84 -8.37
CA GLU A 232 15.79 -3.81 -9.39
C GLU A 232 17.28 -3.67 -9.73
N GLU A 233 18.16 -3.62 -8.73
CA GLU A 233 19.62 -3.62 -8.90
C GLU A 233 20.08 -4.86 -9.66
N ASN A 234 19.66 -6.06 -9.21
CA ASN A 234 20.00 -7.32 -9.86
C ASN A 234 19.51 -7.41 -11.32
N ASN A 235 18.36 -6.81 -11.64
CA ASN A 235 17.86 -6.77 -13.02
C ASN A 235 18.60 -5.73 -13.87
N GLY A 236 18.94 -4.57 -13.30
CA GLY A 236 19.68 -3.51 -13.98
C GLY A 236 21.06 -3.96 -14.46
N ASP A 237 21.75 -4.75 -13.65
CA ASP A 237 23.13 -5.20 -13.93
C ASP A 237 23.22 -6.45 -14.82
N ARG A 238 22.12 -7.21 -14.98
CA ARG A 238 22.19 -8.60 -15.51
C ARG A 238 21.32 -8.90 -16.72
N ILE A 239 20.48 -7.95 -17.14
CA ILE A 239 19.79 -8.04 -18.43
C ILE A 239 20.67 -7.27 -19.42
N ALA A 240 21.65 -7.95 -20.01
CA ALA A 240 22.26 -7.47 -21.27
C ALA A 240 21.12 -7.07 -22.22
N PRO A 241 21.24 -6.01 -23.04
CA PRO A 241 20.18 -5.62 -23.96
C PRO A 241 19.88 -6.79 -24.89
N ILE A 242 18.85 -7.57 -24.54
CA ILE A 242 18.33 -8.62 -25.40
C ILE A 242 17.64 -7.86 -26.52
N PRO A 243 18.03 -8.06 -27.79
CA PRO A 243 17.44 -7.35 -28.90
C PRO A 243 15.91 -7.41 -28.81
N SER A 244 15.30 -6.23 -28.82
CA SER A 244 13.85 -6.08 -28.98
C SER A 244 13.45 -6.82 -30.26
N PRO A 245 12.33 -7.57 -30.28
CA PRO A 245 11.79 -8.07 -31.54
C PRO A 245 11.57 -6.89 -32.49
N ASN A 246 12.13 -6.97 -33.70
CA ASN A 246 11.82 -6.03 -34.76
C ASN A 246 10.32 -6.19 -35.08
N VAL A 247 9.52 -5.20 -34.68
CA VAL A 247 8.18 -5.06 -35.23
C VAL A 247 8.36 -4.49 -36.63
N ASN A 248 8.44 -5.35 -37.63
CA ASN A 248 8.51 -4.91 -39.03
C ASN A 248 7.14 -4.32 -39.39
N PRO A 249 7.01 -3.03 -39.74
CA PRO A 249 5.76 -2.46 -40.20
C PRO A 249 5.66 -2.73 -41.71
N GLY A 250 5.27 -3.94 -42.10
CA GLY A 250 5.11 -4.27 -43.51
C GLY A 250 4.92 -5.75 -43.77
N GLY A 251 3.67 -6.12 -44.07
CA GLY A 251 3.22 -7.44 -44.51
C GLY A 251 1.71 -7.41 -44.72
#